data_AF-A0A2V8SK78-F1
#
_entry.id   AF-A0A2V8SK78-F1
#
_cell.length_a   1.000
_cell.length_b   1.000
_cell.length_c   1.000
_cell.angle_alpha   90.00
_cell.angle_beta   90.00
_cell.angle_gamma   90.00
#
_symmetry.space_group_name_H-M   'P 1'
#
loop_
_entity.id
_entity.type
_entity.pdbx_description
1 polymer ?
#
loop_
_entity_poly.entity_id
_entity_poly.type
_entity_poly.pdbx_seq_one_letter_code
_entity_poly.pdbx_strand_id
1 'polypeptide(L)'
;MKYRQPGYHDKDYKDEREKRKENDRGPRGPREPRGMAREARLVTRCFQCGHQQPAPESLDPGALCPSCNAPLHCCRNCVHFDPAARFQCREPIPAKILSKTAANACTFFRPETVLDATGRRIVTPAPAPEPDKETSARAAFDALFKKK
;
A
#
# COMPACT_ATOMS: atom_id res chain seq x y z
N MET A 1 -47.62 1.63 12.93
CA MET A 1 -48.54 2.52 12.17
C MET A 1 -49.30 1.67 11.16
N LYS A 2 -50.56 1.32 11.44
CA LYS A 2 -51.32 0.31 10.67
C LYS A 2 -52.17 0.89 9.52
N TYR A 3 -52.19 2.21 9.36
CA TYR A 3 -52.92 2.88 8.28
C TYR A 3 -52.07 4.02 7.73
N ARG A 4 -51.19 3.71 6.77
CA ARG A 4 -50.58 4.72 5.90
C ARG A 4 -51.27 4.62 4.55
N GLN A 5 -52.05 5.63 4.21
CA GLN A 5 -52.65 5.78 2.88
C GLN A 5 -51.51 6.08 1.89
N PRO A 6 -51.29 5.26 0.85
CA PRO A 6 -50.30 5.57 -0.18
C PRO A 6 -50.67 6.86 -0.90
N GLY A 7 -49.72 7.80 -1.00
CA GLY A 7 -49.93 9.04 -1.76
C GLY A 7 -50.06 8.77 -3.25
N TYR A 8 -50.70 9.68 -3.99
CA TYR A 8 -50.95 9.57 -5.44
C TYR A 8 -49.67 9.23 -6.25
N HIS A 9 -48.51 9.73 -5.84
CA HIS A 9 -47.21 9.50 -6.49
C HIS A 9 -46.31 8.45 -5.82
N ASP A 10 -46.72 7.82 -4.71
CA ASP A 10 -45.86 6.84 -4.01
C ASP A 10 -45.56 5.60 -4.88
N LYS A 11 -46.44 5.27 -5.83
CA LYS A 11 -46.24 4.18 -6.80
C LYS A 11 -45.21 4.57 -7.86
N ASP A 12 -45.30 5.78 -8.42
CA ASP A 12 -44.38 6.27 -9.45
C ASP A 12 -42.93 6.30 -8.94
N TYR A 13 -42.72 6.81 -7.71
CA TYR A 13 -41.39 6.82 -7.07
C TYR A 13 -40.85 5.41 -6.82
N LYS A 14 -41.71 4.45 -6.52
CA LYS A 14 -41.31 3.06 -6.30
C LYS A 14 -40.88 2.41 -7.63
N ASP A 15 -41.65 2.60 -8.68
CA ASP A 15 -41.38 2.07 -10.02
C ASP A 15 -40.12 2.69 -10.63
N GLU A 16 -39.91 4.00 -10.50
CA GLU A 16 -38.66 4.64 -10.92
C GLU A 16 -37.44 4.09 -10.17
N ARG A 17 -37.58 3.86 -8.85
CA ARG A 17 -36.51 3.29 -8.03
C ARG A 17 -36.19 1.85 -8.43
N GLU A 18 -37.20 1.06 -8.81
CA GLU A 18 -37.03 -0.31 -9.28
C GLU A 18 -36.39 -0.35 -10.67
N LYS A 19 -36.84 0.49 -11.62
CA LYS A 19 -36.21 0.66 -12.95
C LYS A 19 -34.76 1.10 -12.86
N ARG A 20 -34.42 1.98 -11.92
CA ARG A 20 -33.02 2.40 -11.69
C ARG A 20 -32.17 1.25 -11.14
N LYS A 21 -32.71 0.45 -10.21
CA LYS A 21 -32.00 -0.74 -9.69
C LYS A 21 -31.79 -1.80 -10.77
N GLU A 22 -32.73 -1.97 -11.69
CA GLU A 22 -32.61 -2.90 -12.80
C GLU A 22 -31.51 -2.48 -13.79
N ASN A 23 -31.48 -1.18 -14.16
CA ASN A 23 -30.46 -0.62 -15.06
C ASN A 23 -29.04 -0.56 -14.45
N ASP A 24 -28.90 -0.32 -13.14
CA ASP A 24 -27.59 -0.26 -12.43
C ASP A 24 -27.00 -1.65 -12.07
N ARG A 25 -27.73 -2.74 -12.33
CA ARG A 25 -27.37 -4.11 -11.94
C ARG A 25 -27.17 -5.07 -13.11
N GLY A 26 -26.70 -4.56 -14.26
CA GLY A 26 -26.02 -5.43 -15.23
C GLY A 26 -24.88 -6.21 -14.56
N PRO A 27 -24.42 -7.34 -15.13
CA PRO A 27 -23.30 -8.10 -14.57
C PRO A 27 -22.11 -7.15 -14.43
N ARG A 28 -21.78 -6.78 -13.19
CA ARG A 28 -20.53 -6.06 -12.93
C ARG A 28 -19.45 -7.06 -13.30
N GLY A 29 -18.84 -6.89 -14.47
CA GLY A 29 -17.62 -7.61 -14.84
C GLY A 29 -16.59 -7.51 -13.72
N PRO A 30 -15.52 -8.32 -13.74
CA PRO A 30 -14.48 -8.29 -12.71
C PRO A 30 -14.14 -6.83 -12.41
N ARG A 31 -14.37 -6.39 -11.17
CA ARG A 31 -14.05 -5.02 -10.74
C ARG A 31 -12.55 -4.91 -10.91
N GLU A 32 -12.11 -4.33 -12.03
CA GLU A 32 -10.73 -3.95 -12.20
C GLU A 32 -10.35 -3.12 -10.98
N PRO A 33 -9.24 -3.44 -10.30
CA PRO A 33 -8.85 -2.71 -9.10
C PRO A 33 -8.74 -1.22 -9.46
N ARG A 34 -9.72 -0.43 -9.02
CA ARG A 34 -9.67 1.04 -9.09
C ARG A 34 -8.64 1.50 -8.07
N GLY A 35 -7.39 1.37 -8.47
CA GLY A 35 -6.22 1.70 -7.70
C GLY A 35 -5.03 1.29 -8.53
N MET A 36 -4.13 2.23 -8.80
CA MET A 36 -2.82 1.90 -9.33
C MET A 36 -2.19 0.89 -8.37
N ALA A 37 -2.26 -0.39 -8.73
CA ALA A 37 -1.55 -1.44 -8.02
C ALA A 37 -0.09 -1.01 -8.06
N ARG A 38 0.51 -0.71 -6.91
CA ARG A 38 1.92 -0.34 -6.78
C ARG A 38 2.65 -1.54 -6.23
N GLU A 39 3.88 -1.74 -6.69
CA GLU A 39 4.75 -2.77 -6.15
C GLU A 39 5.03 -2.43 -4.68
N ALA A 40 4.41 -3.19 -3.77
CA ALA A 40 4.69 -3.12 -2.36
C ALA A 40 5.97 -3.92 -2.08
N ARG A 41 7.01 -3.27 -1.56
CA ARG A 41 8.26 -3.94 -1.15
C ARG A 41 8.48 -3.75 0.33
N LEU A 42 8.95 -4.80 1.01
CA LEU A 42 9.39 -4.69 2.39
C LEU A 42 10.78 -4.04 2.43
N VAL A 43 10.89 -2.95 3.17
CA VAL A 43 12.13 -2.20 3.32
C VAL A 43 12.48 -1.99 4.78
N THR A 44 13.76 -1.97 5.09
CA THR A 44 14.29 -1.53 6.38
C THR A 44 14.78 -0.09 6.24
N ARG A 45 14.45 0.75 7.23
CA ARG A 45 14.82 2.17 7.26
C ARG A 45 15.98 2.39 8.22
N CYS A 46 16.99 3.13 7.78
CA CYS A 46 18.03 3.58 8.70
C CYS A 46 17.47 4.65 9.65
N PHE A 47 17.57 4.44 10.95
CA PHE A 47 17.17 5.44 11.96
C PHE A 47 17.89 6.79 11.81
N GLN A 48 19.15 6.80 11.36
CA GLN A 48 19.97 8.02 11.32
C GLN A 48 19.67 8.91 10.11
N CYS A 49 19.55 8.34 8.91
CA CYS A 49 19.38 9.11 7.66
C CYS A 49 18.09 8.81 6.90
N GLY A 50 17.30 7.82 7.33
CA GLY A 50 16.07 7.41 6.65
C GLY A 50 16.26 6.62 5.36
N HIS A 51 17.51 6.31 4.96
CA HIS A 51 17.77 5.52 3.76
C HIS A 51 17.07 4.15 3.84
N GLN A 52 16.38 3.79 2.77
CA GLN A 52 15.59 2.56 2.66
C GLN A 52 16.37 1.50 1.92
N GLN A 53 16.43 0.31 2.49
CA GLN A 53 17.12 -0.85 1.94
C GLN A 53 16.12 -2.01 1.86
N PRO A 54 16.27 -2.96 0.93
CA PRO A 54 15.50 -4.20 0.95
C PRO A 54 15.60 -4.84 2.33
N ALA A 55 14.46 -5.23 2.93
CA ALA A 55 14.44 -5.80 4.27
C ALA A 55 15.07 -7.21 4.26
N PRO A 56 16.23 -7.43 4.90
CA PRO A 56 16.77 -8.76 5.08
C PRO A 56 16.06 -9.46 6.26
N GLU A 57 16.01 -10.79 6.24
CA GLU A 57 15.43 -11.58 7.35
C GLU A 57 16.25 -11.42 8.64
N SER A 58 17.57 -11.33 8.52
CA SER A 58 18.51 -11.04 9.60
C SER A 58 19.55 -10.02 9.15
N LEU A 59 19.95 -9.11 10.03
CA LEU A 59 21.08 -8.21 9.80
C LEU A 59 22.30 -8.70 10.57
N ASP A 60 23.46 -8.66 9.95
CA ASP A 60 24.72 -8.87 10.67
C ASP A 60 24.95 -7.77 11.71
N PRO A 61 25.55 -8.07 12.87
CA PRO A 61 25.92 -7.07 13.88
C PRO A 61 26.83 -5.95 13.34
N GLY A 62 27.62 -6.27 12.31
CA GLY A 62 28.51 -5.33 11.62
C GLY A 62 27.88 -4.61 10.41
N ALA A 63 26.59 -4.80 10.13
CA ALA A 63 25.94 -4.19 8.98
C ALA A 63 25.90 -2.66 9.11
N LEU A 64 26.37 -1.97 8.07
CA LEU A 64 26.41 -0.50 7.99
C LEU A 64 25.46 0.00 6.91
N CYS A 65 24.87 1.17 7.14
CA CYS A 65 24.05 1.84 6.14
C CYS A 65 24.92 2.38 4.99
N PRO A 66 24.62 2.11 3.71
CA PRO A 66 25.45 2.56 2.61
C PRO A 66 25.39 4.07 2.33
N SER A 67 24.41 4.79 2.88
CA SER A 67 24.34 6.25 2.73
C SER A 67 25.06 7.04 3.82
N CYS A 68 25.01 6.58 5.07
CA CYS A 68 25.56 7.34 6.20
C CYS A 68 26.56 6.58 7.06
N ASN A 69 26.84 5.31 6.73
CA ASN A 69 27.71 4.40 7.47
C ASN A 69 27.33 4.21 8.95
N ALA A 70 26.10 4.57 9.34
CA ALA A 70 25.58 4.29 10.67
C ALA A 70 25.30 2.78 10.81
N PRO A 71 25.46 2.22 12.03
CA PRO A 71 25.18 0.81 12.27
C PRO A 71 23.70 0.51 12.11
N LEU A 72 23.38 -0.45 11.25
CA LEU A 72 22.01 -0.92 11.04
C LEU A 72 21.55 -1.79 12.21
N HIS A 73 22.46 -2.56 12.80
CA HIS A 73 22.20 -3.38 13.99
C HIS A 73 22.30 -2.56 15.29
N CYS A 74 21.34 -1.65 15.49
CA CYS A 74 21.23 -0.83 16.70
C CYS A 74 19.83 -0.90 17.30
N CYS A 75 19.69 -0.61 18.59
CA CYS A 75 18.39 -0.72 19.28
C CYS A 75 17.29 0.07 18.56
N ARG A 76 17.59 1.25 18.02
CA ARG A 76 16.58 2.11 17.36
C ARG A 76 16.09 1.60 16.01
N ASN A 77 16.76 0.62 15.40
CA ASN A 77 16.32 -0.06 14.19
C ASN A 77 15.63 -1.41 14.50
N CYS A 78 15.43 -1.76 15.78
CA CYS A 78 14.87 -3.02 16.20
C CYS A 78 13.35 -2.91 16.40
N VAL A 79 12.59 -3.90 15.93
CA VAL A 79 11.13 -3.98 16.12
C VAL A 79 10.70 -4.06 17.60
N HIS A 80 11.59 -4.54 18.48
CA HIS A 80 11.34 -4.71 19.91
C HIS A 80 11.66 -3.46 20.74
N PHE A 81 12.16 -2.38 20.11
CA PHE A 81 12.52 -1.15 20.80
C PHE A 81 11.27 -0.39 21.24
N ASP A 82 11.16 -0.17 22.54
CA ASP A 82 10.02 0.55 23.12
C ASP A 82 10.54 1.45 24.24
N PRO A 83 10.46 2.79 24.11
CA PRO A 83 11.02 3.72 25.09
C PRO A 83 10.33 3.64 26.46
N ALA A 84 9.10 3.11 26.54
CA ALA A 84 8.35 2.99 27.78
C ALA A 84 8.64 1.68 28.55
N ALA A 85 9.26 0.69 27.90
CA ALA A 85 9.54 -0.61 28.50
C ALA A 85 10.81 -0.62 29.38
N ARG A 86 10.94 -1.64 30.23
CA ARG A 86 12.16 -1.87 31.02
C ARG A 86 13.36 -2.01 30.08
N PHE A 87 14.43 -1.27 30.37
CA PHE A 87 15.62 -1.18 29.52
C PHE A 87 15.40 -0.69 28.08
N GLN A 88 14.20 -0.15 27.80
CA GLN A 88 13.74 0.32 26.49
C GLN A 88 13.63 -0.81 25.45
N CYS A 89 13.28 -2.02 25.90
CA CYS A 89 13.09 -3.20 25.06
C CYS A 89 11.87 -3.99 25.56
N ARG A 90 11.09 -4.54 24.63
CA ARG A 90 9.97 -5.44 24.96
C ARG A 90 10.41 -6.85 25.34
N GLU A 91 11.58 -7.26 24.87
CA GLU A 91 12.17 -8.57 25.15
C GLU A 91 12.91 -8.58 26.50
N PRO A 92 12.96 -9.73 27.21
CA PRO A 92 13.64 -9.88 28.49
C PRO A 92 15.16 -9.93 28.30
N ILE A 93 15.79 -8.78 28.05
CA ILE A 93 17.25 -8.68 27.91
C ILE A 93 17.96 -8.75 29.27
N PRO A 94 19.12 -9.42 29.36
CA PRO A 94 19.83 -9.61 30.64
C PRO A 94 20.45 -8.31 31.17
N ALA A 95 20.91 -7.43 30.27
CA ALA A 95 21.55 -6.16 30.62
C ALA A 95 21.07 -5.01 29.73
N LYS A 96 21.07 -3.80 30.29
CA LYS A 96 20.72 -2.58 29.55
C LYS A 96 21.83 -2.21 28.57
N ILE A 97 21.48 -2.11 27.29
CA ILE A 97 22.34 -1.49 26.28
C ILE A 97 22.37 0.03 26.52
N LEU A 98 23.55 0.59 26.81
CA LEU A 98 23.74 2.02 27.12
C LEU A 98 23.50 2.91 25.89
N SER A 99 24.22 2.65 24.80
CA SER A 99 24.10 3.38 23.54
C SER A 99 23.06 2.73 22.63
N LYS A 100 21.91 3.38 22.46
CA LYS A 100 20.81 2.85 21.63
C LYS A 100 21.02 3.03 20.13
N THR A 101 21.93 3.93 19.74
CA THR A 101 22.28 4.26 18.35
C THR A 101 23.54 3.56 17.88
N ALA A 102 24.34 2.97 18.78
CA ALA A 102 25.55 2.24 18.41
C ALA A 102 25.22 0.80 18.01
N ALA A 103 26.17 0.17 17.32
CA ALA A 103 26.11 -1.26 17.03
C ALA A 103 26.03 -2.04 18.35
N ASN A 104 25.13 -3.03 18.40
CA ASN A 104 25.01 -3.94 19.53
C ASN A 104 25.08 -5.39 19.05
N ALA A 105 25.34 -6.32 19.96
CA ALA A 105 25.36 -7.76 19.68
C ALA A 105 24.15 -8.47 20.31
N CYS A 106 23.00 -7.80 20.36
CA CYS A 106 21.79 -8.35 20.98
C CYS A 106 21.26 -9.52 20.15
N THR A 107 21.11 -10.70 20.78
CA THR A 107 20.60 -11.91 20.12
C THR A 107 19.12 -11.86 19.79
N PHE A 108 18.35 -11.01 20.49
CA PHE A 108 16.93 -10.76 20.25
C PHE A 108 16.68 -9.67 19.20
N PHE A 109 17.73 -9.19 18.53
CA PHE A 109 17.58 -8.14 17.54
C PHE A 109 16.80 -8.65 16.33
N ARG A 110 15.81 -7.86 15.91
CA ARG A 110 15.07 -8.09 14.67
C ARG A 110 14.85 -6.75 13.98
N PRO A 111 15.27 -6.59 12.71
CA PRO A 111 15.11 -5.32 12.01
C PRO A 111 13.64 -4.94 11.89
N GLU A 112 13.33 -3.67 12.10
CA GLU A 112 12.01 -3.13 11.81
C GLU A 112 11.82 -3.01 10.29
N THR A 113 10.81 -3.71 9.77
CA THR A 113 10.46 -3.72 8.36
C THR A 113 9.19 -2.92 8.13
N VAL A 114 9.23 -2.07 7.11
CA VAL A 114 8.11 -1.22 6.71
C VAL A 114 7.72 -1.60 5.28
N LEU A 115 6.43 -1.71 5.03
CA LEU A 115 5.92 -1.93 3.68
C LEU A 115 5.92 -0.60 2.91
N ASP A 116 6.82 -0.47 1.95
CA ASP A 116 6.86 0.68 1.06
C ASP A 116 5.97 0.42 -0.18
N ALA A 117 4.85 1.13 -0.22
CA ALA A 117 3.90 1.14 -1.34
C ALA A 117 4.10 2.36 -2.27
N THR A 118 5.15 3.16 -2.07
CA THR A 118 5.45 4.29 -2.96
C THR A 118 6.04 3.86 -4.30
N GLY A 119 6.39 2.57 -4.43
CA GLY A 119 7.04 1.96 -5.58
C GLY A 119 6.31 2.06 -6.92
N ARG A 120 6.95 1.46 -7.93
CA ARG A 120 6.54 1.47 -9.34
C ARG A 120 5.08 1.02 -9.46
N ARG A 121 4.32 1.66 -10.36
CA ARG A 121 3.01 1.13 -10.75
C ARG A 121 3.25 -0.27 -11.32
N ILE A 122 2.57 -1.26 -10.76
CA ILE A 122 2.40 -2.58 -11.37
C ILE A 122 1.68 -2.31 -12.68
N VAL A 123 2.44 -2.28 -13.77
CA VAL A 123 1.88 -2.35 -15.10
C VAL A 123 1.43 -3.79 -15.23
N THR A 124 0.15 -4.05 -14.96
CA THR A 124 -0.46 -5.28 -15.47
C THR A 124 -0.29 -5.21 -16.99
N PRO A 125 0.40 -6.15 -17.64
CA PRO A 125 0.42 -6.18 -19.09
C PRO A 125 -1.04 -6.24 -19.53
N ALA A 126 -1.49 -5.21 -20.24
CA ALA A 126 -2.77 -5.30 -20.92
C ALA A 126 -2.76 -6.57 -21.78
N PRO A 127 -3.89 -7.28 -21.92
CA PRO A 127 -3.97 -8.33 -22.93
C PRO A 127 -3.47 -7.75 -24.25
N ALA A 128 -2.61 -8.49 -24.95
CA ALA A 128 -1.90 -8.03 -26.15
C ALA A 128 -2.86 -7.25 -27.06
N PRO A 129 -2.48 -6.05 -27.53
CA PRO A 129 -3.34 -5.33 -28.45
C PRO A 129 -3.49 -6.19 -29.70
N GLU A 130 -4.73 -6.56 -30.01
CA GLU A 130 -5.07 -7.05 -31.34
C GLU A 130 -4.61 -5.99 -32.37
N PRO A 131 -4.04 -6.41 -33.52
CA PRO A 131 -3.21 -5.58 -34.40
C PRO A 131 -3.90 -4.33 -34.96
N ASP A 132 -5.21 -4.18 -34.78
CA ASP A 132 -6.02 -3.12 -35.39
C ASP A 132 -6.24 -1.88 -34.49
N LYS A 133 -5.76 -1.88 -33.23
CA LYS A 133 -6.09 -0.81 -32.26
C LYS A 133 -5.20 0.44 -32.31
N GLU A 134 -4.02 0.38 -32.93
CA GLU A 134 -3.15 1.57 -33.05
C GLU A 134 -3.74 2.64 -33.96
N THR A 135 -4.43 2.24 -35.03
CA THR A 135 -5.14 3.15 -35.96
C THR A 135 -6.39 3.77 -35.31
N SER A 136 -7.03 3.03 -34.40
CA SER A 136 -8.24 3.46 -33.69
C SER A 136 -8.02 4.65 -32.75
N ALA A 137 -6.86 4.77 -32.10
CA ALA A 137 -6.62 5.86 -31.14
C ALA A 137 -6.51 7.24 -31.83
N ARG A 138 -5.81 7.30 -32.97
CA ARG A 138 -5.70 8.52 -33.79
C ARG A 138 -7.04 8.87 -34.45
N ALA A 139 -7.76 7.86 -34.95
CA ALA A 139 -9.09 8.05 -35.54
C ALA A 139 -10.13 8.55 -34.52
N ALA A 140 -10.11 8.04 -33.29
CA ALA A 140 -10.98 8.49 -32.21
C ALA A 140 -10.68 9.94 -31.79
N PHE A 141 -9.41 10.35 -31.78
CA PHE A 141 -9.01 11.73 -31.53
C PHE A 141 -9.53 12.67 -32.62
N ASP A 142 -9.33 12.32 -33.88
CA ASP A 142 -9.80 13.11 -35.03
C ASP A 142 -11.33 13.29 -35.05
N ALA A 143 -12.09 12.26 -34.65
CA ALA A 143 -13.55 12.29 -34.64
C ALA A 143 -14.11 13.35 -33.65
N LEU A 144 -13.38 13.67 -32.58
CA LEU A 144 -13.77 14.70 -31.62
C LEU A 144 -13.71 16.11 -32.19
N PHE A 145 -12.81 16.34 -33.16
CA PHE A 145 -12.59 17.66 -33.76
C PHE A 145 -13.26 17.87 -35.11
N LYS A 146 -13.87 16.81 -35.68
CA LYS A 146 -14.53 16.84 -37.00
C LYS A 146 -16.02 17.19 -36.98
N LYS A 147 -16.61 17.55 -35.84
CA LYS A 147 -17.97 18.11 -35.80
C LYS A 147 -17.94 19.63 -36.03
N LYS A 148 -18.21 20.04 -37.27
CA LYS A 148 -18.88 21.30 -37.61
C LYS A 148 -20.11 20.98 -38.46
#